data_AF-A0A0F9B1R6-F1
#
_entry.id   AF-A0A0F9B1R6-F1
#
_cell.length_a   1.000
_cell.length_b   1.000
_cell.length_c   1.000
_cell.angle_alpha   90.00
_cell.angle_beta   90.00
_cell.angle_gamma   90.00
#
_symmetry.space_group_name_H-M   'P 1'
#
loop_
_entity.id
_entity.type
_entity.pdbx_description
1 polymer ?
#
loop_
_entity_poly.entity_id
_entity_poly.type
_entity_poly.pdbx_seq_one_letter_code
_entity_poly.pdbx_strand_id
1 'polypeptide(L)'
;MITPAAAEVHYTVMDFDQLDGWAEDDHAAAFEVFTNTCGDMKDVDWRALCKLAKDGPDPRQFFELFFRPVLMEDGQDALFTGYFEPELDGDLYPSARFQYPIYAMPPEAEEIRPWLTRREILDGEVMRDRGLEIAWVDDPVELFFLQIQGSGRIRLPDGSYLR
;
A
#
# COMPACT_ATOMS: atom_id res chain seq x y z
N MET A 1 -15.29 7.48 32.82
CA MET A 1 -15.29 7.66 31.35
C MET A 1 -15.92 6.41 30.77
N ILE A 2 -17.02 6.55 30.04
CA ILE A 2 -17.70 5.41 29.43
C ILE A 2 -16.98 5.16 28.11
N THR A 3 -16.25 4.05 28.01
CA THR A 3 -15.77 3.54 26.72
C THR A 3 -17.00 3.35 25.84
N PRO A 4 -17.11 3.98 24.66
CA PRO A 4 -18.17 3.59 23.75
C PRO A 4 -17.99 2.11 23.46
N ALA A 5 -19.03 1.32 23.67
CA ALA A 5 -19.06 -0.04 23.17
C ALA A 5 -18.78 0.05 21.67
N ALA A 6 -17.80 -0.73 21.18
CA ALA A 6 -17.63 -0.87 19.73
C ALA A 6 -19.00 -1.26 19.16
N ALA A 7 -19.50 -0.48 18.19
CA ALA A 7 -20.75 -0.80 17.55
C ALA A 7 -20.67 -2.23 16.98
N GLU A 8 -21.71 -3.03 17.18
CA GLU A 8 -21.77 -4.37 16.60
C GLU A 8 -21.84 -4.24 15.09
N VAL A 9 -20.91 -4.88 14.37
CA VAL A 9 -20.93 -4.90 12.90
C VAL A 9 -22.01 -5.89 12.46
N HIS A 10 -23.00 -5.40 11.72
CA HIS A 10 -24.03 -6.17 11.08
C HIS A 10 -23.60 -6.59 9.67
N TYR A 11 -23.88 -7.84 9.32
CA TYR A 11 -23.51 -8.43 8.02
C TYR A 11 -24.77 -8.87 7.28
N THR A 12 -24.94 -8.38 6.07
CA THR A 12 -26.07 -8.73 5.21
C THR A 12 -25.54 -9.31 3.91
N VAL A 13 -25.92 -10.54 3.60
CA VAL A 13 -25.65 -11.16 2.29
C VAL A 13 -26.51 -10.46 1.24
N MET A 14 -25.90 -10.05 0.12
CA MET A 14 -26.57 -9.36 -0.98
C MET A 14 -26.42 -10.15 -2.29
N ASP A 15 -27.31 -9.84 -3.23
CA ASP A 15 -27.18 -10.17 -4.64
C ASP A 15 -26.42 -9.05 -5.38
N PHE A 16 -25.79 -9.38 -6.51
CA PHE A 16 -25.00 -8.42 -7.28
C PHE A 16 -25.83 -7.28 -7.91
N ASP A 17 -27.11 -7.51 -8.20
CA ASP A 17 -28.01 -6.47 -8.72
C ASP A 17 -28.41 -5.42 -7.67
N GLN A 18 -28.12 -5.68 -6.39
CA GLN A 18 -28.31 -4.75 -5.29
C GLN A 18 -27.10 -3.83 -5.08
N LEU A 19 -25.98 -4.09 -5.76
CA LEU A 19 -24.80 -3.23 -5.72
C LEU A 19 -24.95 -2.07 -6.71
N ASP A 20 -24.85 -0.85 -6.20
CA ASP A 20 -24.92 0.35 -7.01
C ASP A 20 -23.77 0.40 -8.04
N GLY A 21 -24.12 0.61 -9.31
CA GLY A 21 -23.17 0.66 -10.43
C GLY A 21 -22.57 -0.68 -10.88
N TRP A 22 -22.98 -1.82 -10.31
CA TRP A 22 -22.39 -3.12 -10.67
C TRP A 22 -22.50 -3.43 -12.16
N ALA A 23 -23.63 -3.15 -12.81
CA ALA A 23 -23.82 -3.53 -14.20
C ALA A 23 -22.90 -2.75 -15.17
N GLU A 24 -22.49 -1.54 -14.78
CA GLU A 24 -21.73 -0.59 -15.58
C GLU A 24 -20.22 -0.58 -15.26
N ASP A 25 -19.79 -1.26 -14.19
CA ASP A 25 -18.40 -1.22 -13.72
C ASP A 25 -17.40 -1.88 -14.70
N ASP A 26 -16.13 -1.48 -14.60
CA ASP A 26 -15.02 -2.06 -15.36
C ASP A 26 -14.52 -3.36 -14.71
N HIS A 27 -15.29 -4.43 -14.92
CA HIS A 27 -14.96 -5.74 -14.40
C HIS A 27 -13.63 -6.28 -14.95
N ALA A 28 -13.22 -5.85 -16.15
CA ALA A 28 -11.95 -6.27 -16.72
C ALA A 28 -10.77 -5.69 -15.93
N ALA A 29 -10.83 -4.40 -15.58
CA ALA A 29 -9.84 -3.76 -14.71
C ALA A 29 -9.80 -4.41 -13.31
N ALA A 30 -10.97 -4.66 -12.69
CA ALA A 30 -11.04 -5.34 -11.40
C ALA A 30 -10.44 -6.76 -11.45
N PHE A 31 -10.69 -7.49 -12.54
CA PHE A 31 -10.18 -8.84 -12.74
C PHE A 31 -8.68 -8.90 -13.01
N GLU A 32 -8.13 -7.92 -13.72
CA GLU A 32 -6.68 -7.75 -13.88
C GLU A 32 -6.02 -7.57 -12.50
N VAL A 33 -6.56 -6.69 -11.66
CA VAL A 33 -6.07 -6.47 -10.29
C VAL A 33 -6.16 -7.75 -9.46
N PHE A 34 -7.28 -8.46 -9.49
CA PHE A 34 -7.44 -9.75 -8.80
C PHE A 34 -6.41 -10.79 -9.26
N THR A 35 -6.17 -10.88 -10.56
CA THR A 35 -5.20 -11.84 -11.11
C THR A 35 -3.76 -11.49 -10.71
N ASN A 36 -3.44 -10.19 -10.62
CA ASN A 36 -2.13 -9.71 -10.17
C ASN A 36 -1.87 -10.04 -8.69
N THR A 37 -2.90 -10.06 -7.83
CA THR A 37 -2.76 -10.38 -6.40
C THR A 37 -2.72 -11.88 -6.11
N CYS A 38 -3.02 -12.74 -7.09
CA CYS A 38 -3.03 -14.20 -6.92
C CYS A 38 -1.69 -14.81 -6.48
N GLY A 39 -0.57 -14.10 -6.65
CA GLY A 39 0.74 -14.54 -6.12
C GLY A 39 0.82 -14.49 -4.59
N ASP A 40 0.05 -13.60 -3.97
CA ASP A 40 0.10 -13.32 -2.52
C ASP A 40 -0.95 -14.10 -1.74
N MET A 41 -2.04 -14.54 -2.39
CA MET A 41 -3.14 -15.30 -1.80
C MET A 41 -2.80 -16.81 -1.71
N LYS A 42 -2.22 -17.23 -0.58
CA LYS A 42 -1.61 -18.56 -0.42
C LYS A 42 -2.55 -19.66 0.09
N ASP A 43 -3.71 -19.30 0.65
CA ASP A 43 -4.67 -20.26 1.22
C ASP A 43 -5.28 -21.16 0.15
N VAL A 44 -5.79 -22.31 0.59
CA VAL A 44 -6.20 -23.39 -0.32
C VAL A 44 -7.34 -22.97 -1.25
N ASP A 45 -8.29 -22.18 -0.74
CA ASP A 45 -9.47 -21.74 -1.49
C ASP A 45 -9.07 -20.80 -2.64
N TRP A 46 -8.07 -19.94 -2.41
CA TRP A 46 -7.54 -19.02 -3.42
C TRP A 46 -6.77 -19.74 -4.53
N ARG A 47 -6.08 -20.84 -4.25
CA ARG A 47 -5.25 -21.53 -5.27
C ARG A 47 -6.08 -22.02 -6.46
N ALA A 48 -7.24 -22.62 -6.19
CA ALA A 48 -8.12 -23.11 -7.24
C ALA A 48 -8.73 -21.95 -8.04
N LEU A 49 -9.20 -20.93 -7.34
CA LEU A 49 -9.82 -19.76 -7.95
C LEU A 49 -8.82 -18.94 -8.79
N CYS A 50 -7.61 -18.73 -8.29
CA CYS A 50 -6.53 -18.06 -9.00
C CYS A 50 -6.01 -18.84 -10.20
N LYS A 51 -6.07 -20.17 -10.17
CA LYS A 51 -5.78 -20.96 -11.36
C LYS A 51 -6.83 -20.69 -12.44
N LEU A 52 -8.11 -20.71 -12.07
CA LEU A 52 -9.19 -20.41 -13.00
C LEU A 52 -9.11 -18.97 -13.53
N ALA A 53 -8.80 -18.00 -12.69
CA ALA A 53 -8.64 -16.61 -13.11
C ALA A 53 -7.57 -16.46 -14.20
N LYS A 54 -6.45 -17.20 -14.08
CA LYS A 54 -5.38 -17.19 -15.10
C LYS A 54 -5.77 -17.81 -16.43
N ASP A 55 -6.83 -18.61 -16.48
CA ASP A 55 -7.38 -19.16 -17.73
C ASP A 55 -8.23 -18.13 -18.51
N GLY A 56 -8.45 -16.93 -17.95
CA GLY A 56 -9.11 -15.80 -18.60
C GLY A 56 -10.62 -15.95 -18.85
N PRO A 57 -11.44 -16.32 -17.84
CA PRO A 57 -12.90 -16.31 -17.94
C PRO A 57 -13.46 -14.91 -18.19
N ASP A 58 -14.75 -14.83 -18.51
CA ASP A 58 -15.47 -13.55 -18.52
C ASP A 58 -15.39 -12.88 -17.13
N PRO A 59 -14.87 -11.64 -17.02
CA PRO A 59 -14.61 -11.01 -15.73
C PRO A 59 -15.84 -10.85 -14.84
N ARG A 60 -16.97 -10.42 -15.42
CA ARG A 60 -18.20 -10.22 -14.66
C ARG A 60 -18.77 -11.54 -14.16
N GLN A 61 -18.88 -12.53 -15.04
CA GLN A 61 -19.35 -13.86 -14.66
C GLN A 61 -18.43 -14.53 -13.63
N PHE A 62 -17.13 -14.28 -13.69
CA PHE A 62 -16.19 -14.79 -12.69
C PHE A 62 -16.56 -14.29 -11.29
N PHE A 63 -16.76 -12.99 -11.11
CA PHE A 63 -17.17 -12.47 -9.80
C PHE A 63 -18.56 -12.97 -9.39
N GLU A 64 -19.54 -12.98 -10.32
CA GLU A 64 -20.91 -13.43 -10.05
C GLU A 64 -21.01 -14.92 -9.64
N LEU A 65 -20.15 -15.78 -10.19
CA LEU A 65 -20.17 -17.22 -9.92
C LEU A 65 -19.38 -17.63 -8.67
N PHE A 66 -18.28 -16.93 -8.35
CA PHE A 66 -17.34 -17.37 -7.33
C PHE A 66 -17.33 -16.51 -6.06
N PHE A 67 -18.01 -15.37 -6.05
CA PHE A 67 -18.09 -14.48 -4.91
C PHE A 67 -19.53 -14.22 -4.49
N ARG A 68 -19.69 -13.75 -3.26
CA ARG A 68 -20.97 -13.31 -2.72
C ARG A 68 -20.78 -11.95 -2.07
N PRO A 69 -21.47 -10.90 -2.53
CA PRO A 69 -21.43 -9.60 -1.89
C PRO A 69 -21.96 -9.68 -0.45
N VAL A 70 -21.25 -9.03 0.46
CA VAL A 70 -21.67 -8.92 1.87
C VAL A 70 -21.56 -7.45 2.27
N LEU A 71 -22.70 -6.85 2.60
CA LEU A 71 -22.75 -5.51 3.19
C LEU A 71 -22.40 -5.58 4.66
N MET A 72 -21.53 -4.68 5.09
CA MET A 72 -21.03 -4.56 6.46
C MET A 72 -21.39 -3.18 7.00
N GLU A 73 -22.11 -3.12 8.11
CA GLU A 73 -22.62 -1.87 8.68
C GLU A 73 -22.35 -1.82 10.18
N ASP A 74 -21.89 -0.69 10.71
CA ASP A 74 -21.69 -0.44 12.14
C ASP A 74 -22.58 0.71 12.67
N GLY A 75 -23.56 1.14 11.87
CA GLY A 75 -24.46 2.24 12.17
C GLY A 75 -23.90 3.64 11.91
N GLN A 76 -22.69 3.76 11.34
CA GLN A 76 -22.11 5.03 10.89
C GLN A 76 -22.07 5.12 9.36
N ASP A 77 -22.11 6.34 8.83
CA ASP A 77 -21.89 6.57 7.40
C ASP A 77 -20.45 6.20 7.02
N ALA A 78 -20.29 5.53 5.87
CA ALA A 78 -18.97 5.15 5.38
C ALA A 78 -18.13 6.39 5.02
N LEU A 79 -16.90 6.45 5.55
CA LEU A 79 -15.91 7.46 5.20
C LEU A 79 -14.88 6.88 4.22
N PHE A 80 -14.92 7.36 2.98
CA PHE A 80 -13.89 7.05 1.99
C PHE A 80 -12.77 8.08 2.03
N THR A 81 -11.52 7.61 2.10
CA THR A 81 -10.32 8.43 2.03
C THR A 81 -9.42 7.93 0.89
N GLY A 82 -8.34 8.66 0.57
CA GLY A 82 -7.41 8.31 -0.48
C GLY A 82 -5.96 8.30 0.02
N TYR A 83 -5.16 7.41 -0.55
CA TYR A 83 -3.70 7.38 -0.42
C TYR A 83 -3.08 7.31 -1.82
N PHE A 84 -1.80 7.64 -1.93
CA PHE A 84 -1.08 7.58 -3.21
C PHE A 84 0.40 7.24 -2.99
N GLU A 85 1.07 6.87 -4.07
CA GLU A 85 2.51 6.65 -4.10
C GLU A 85 3.19 7.95 -4.60
N PRO A 86 3.83 8.76 -3.72
CA PRO A 86 4.50 9.99 -4.13
C PRO A 86 5.71 9.71 -5.02
N GLU A 87 5.99 10.64 -5.92
CA GLU A 87 7.17 10.66 -6.77
C GLU A 87 8.07 11.83 -6.39
N LEU A 88 9.33 11.56 -6.05
CA LEU A 88 10.32 12.56 -5.64
C LEU A 88 11.48 12.58 -6.63
N ASP A 89 12.19 13.70 -6.74
CA ASP A 89 13.46 13.76 -7.46
C ASP A 89 14.62 13.32 -6.53
N GLY A 90 15.51 12.47 -7.04
CA GLY A 90 16.67 12.02 -6.28
C GLY A 90 17.82 11.50 -7.13
N ASP A 91 18.88 11.05 -6.46
CA ASP A 91 20.07 10.46 -7.05
C ASP A 91 20.60 9.33 -6.14
N LEU A 92 21.36 8.40 -6.71
CA LEU A 92 22.08 7.34 -6.01
C LEU A 92 23.34 7.84 -5.30
N TYR A 93 23.70 9.11 -5.50
CA TYR A 93 24.86 9.71 -4.86
C TYR A 93 24.54 11.11 -4.31
N PRO A 94 25.07 11.48 -3.14
CA PRO A 94 24.83 12.78 -2.56
C PRO A 94 25.45 13.89 -3.42
N SER A 95 24.77 15.03 -3.50
CA SER A 95 25.26 16.21 -4.20
C SER A 95 24.79 17.50 -3.53
N ALA A 96 25.16 18.65 -4.09
CA ALA A 96 24.64 19.94 -3.61
C ALA A 96 23.11 20.04 -3.71
N ARG A 97 22.47 19.32 -4.65
CA ARG A 97 21.01 19.26 -4.79
C ARG A 97 20.41 18.15 -3.93
N PHE A 98 20.98 16.95 -4.00
CA PHE A 98 20.45 15.75 -3.35
C PHE A 98 21.16 15.52 -2.02
N GLN A 99 20.60 16.07 -0.95
CA GLN A 99 21.25 16.13 0.37
C GLN A 99 20.60 15.20 1.40
N TYR A 100 19.35 14.78 1.18
CA TYR A 100 18.55 14.13 2.20
C TYR A 100 18.46 12.62 1.94
N PRO A 101 19.17 11.78 2.71
CA PRO A 101 19.21 10.34 2.48
C PRO A 101 17.89 9.66 2.86
N ILE A 102 17.45 8.75 2.00
CA ILE A 102 16.49 7.70 2.32
C ILE A 102 17.28 6.51 2.83
N TYR A 103 17.01 6.07 4.05
CA TYR A 103 17.74 4.94 4.64
C TYR A 103 16.96 3.63 4.57
N ALA A 104 17.67 2.54 4.33
CA ALA A 104 17.22 1.20 4.62
C ALA A 104 17.12 0.97 6.13
N MET A 105 16.36 -0.05 6.52
CA MET A 105 16.21 -0.43 7.94
C MET A 105 17.56 -0.87 8.53
N PRO A 106 18.02 -0.23 9.62
CA PRO A 106 19.19 -0.72 10.37
C PRO A 106 18.88 -2.08 11.02
N PRO A 107 19.77 -3.08 10.95
CA PRO A 107 19.52 -4.41 11.52
C PRO A 107 19.18 -4.37 13.01
N GLU A 108 19.85 -3.52 13.79
CA GLU A 108 19.60 -3.39 15.23
C GLU A 108 18.23 -2.78 15.56
N ALA A 109 17.61 -2.05 14.62
CA ALA A 109 16.28 -1.48 14.79
C ALA A 109 15.17 -2.54 14.70
N GLU A 110 15.46 -3.68 14.06
CA GLU A 110 14.53 -4.83 14.02
C GLU A 110 14.51 -5.59 15.36
N GLU A 111 15.67 -5.65 16.03
CA GLU A 111 15.84 -6.35 17.31
C GLU A 111 15.39 -5.50 18.51
N ILE A 112 15.65 -4.19 18.49
CA ILE A 112 15.41 -3.29 19.61
C ILE A 112 14.21 -2.39 19.31
N ARG A 113 13.07 -2.64 19.97
CA ARG A 113 11.84 -1.84 19.78
C ARG A 113 11.31 -1.28 21.11
N PRO A 114 11.15 0.07 21.24
CA PRO A 114 11.51 1.11 20.26
C PRO A 114 13.03 1.32 20.17
N TRP A 115 13.53 1.69 18.98
CA TRP A 115 14.95 1.95 18.74
C TRP A 115 15.33 3.42 19.03
N LEU A 116 15.11 4.31 18.06
CA LEU A 116 15.39 5.73 18.16
C LEU A 116 14.21 6.54 17.62
N THR A 117 14.03 7.73 18.17
CA THR A 117 13.10 8.72 17.64
C THR A 117 13.62 9.30 16.32
N ARG A 118 12.71 9.85 15.50
CA ARG A 118 13.09 10.61 14.29
C ARG A 118 14.15 11.67 14.58
N ARG A 119 14.02 12.38 15.70
CA ARG A 119 14.95 13.45 16.07
C ARG A 119 16.34 12.91 16.36
N GLU A 120 16.46 11.82 17.10
CA GLU A 120 17.77 11.21 17.40
C GLU A 120 18.45 10.67 16.13
N ILE A 121 17.67 10.19 15.16
CA ILE A 121 18.17 9.74 13.86
C ILE A 121 18.69 10.93 13.02
N LEU A 122 17.94 12.05 12.98
CA LEU A 122 18.27 13.21 12.15
C LEU A 122 19.35 14.12 12.75
N ASP A 123 19.29 14.37 14.06
CA ASP A 123 20.22 15.25 14.78
C ASP A 123 21.51 14.51 15.18
N GLY A 124 21.49 13.17 15.15
CA GLY A 124 22.59 12.31 15.54
C GLY A 124 23.49 11.86 14.39
N GLU A 125 24.51 11.09 14.76
CA GLU A 125 25.51 10.52 13.84
C GLU A 125 25.25 9.03 13.55
N VAL A 126 24.21 8.45 14.16
CA VAL A 126 23.95 7.00 14.19
C VAL A 126 23.73 6.35 12.82
N MET A 127 23.41 7.16 11.80
CA MET A 127 23.19 6.68 10.43
C MET A 127 24.39 6.90 9.51
N ARG A 128 25.37 7.76 9.89
CA ARG A 128 26.46 8.15 8.98
C ARG A 128 27.46 7.02 8.75
N ASP A 129 27.97 6.94 7.53
CA ASP A 129 29.02 6.01 7.10
C ASP A 129 28.65 4.53 7.28
N ARG A 130 27.37 4.20 7.20
CA ARG A 130 26.85 2.83 7.35
C ARG A 130 26.54 2.14 6.03
N GLY A 131 26.50 2.89 4.92
CA GLY A 131 26.09 2.35 3.62
C GLY A 131 24.63 1.88 3.62
N LEU A 132 23.78 2.55 4.39
CA LEU A 132 22.34 2.27 4.47
C LEU A 132 21.51 3.21 3.60
N GLU A 133 22.15 4.18 2.95
CA GLU A 133 21.53 5.12 2.04
C GLU A 133 21.06 4.39 0.77
N ILE A 134 19.76 4.42 0.53
CA ILE A 134 19.10 3.89 -0.67
C ILE A 134 19.24 4.90 -1.83
N ALA A 135 18.96 6.17 -1.54
CA ALA A 135 19.03 7.30 -2.45
C ALA A 135 19.08 8.61 -1.65
N TRP A 136 19.36 9.73 -2.31
CA TRP A 136 19.29 11.08 -1.75
C TRP A 136 18.26 11.90 -2.52
N VAL A 137 17.37 12.58 -1.80
CA VAL A 137 16.37 13.48 -2.38
C VAL A 137 16.72 14.94 -2.11
N ASP A 138 16.03 15.86 -2.80
CA ASP A 138 16.32 17.30 -2.75
C ASP A 138 15.40 18.10 -1.80
N ASP A 139 14.34 17.48 -1.27
CA ASP A 139 13.43 18.12 -0.31
C ASP A 139 13.17 17.24 0.94
N PRO A 140 13.47 17.72 2.17
CA PRO A 140 13.27 16.96 3.40
C PRO A 140 11.80 16.88 3.84
N VAL A 141 10.94 17.78 3.35
CA VAL A 141 9.49 17.79 3.56
C VAL A 141 8.85 16.73 2.67
N GLU A 142 9.25 16.64 1.39
CA GLU A 142 8.78 15.55 0.53
C GLU A 142 9.22 14.18 1.05
N LEU A 143 10.46 14.07 1.52
CA LEU A 143 10.94 12.85 2.21
C LEU A 143 10.08 12.49 3.43
N PHE A 144 9.61 13.49 4.16
CA PHE A 144 8.71 13.26 5.29
C PHE A 144 7.33 12.77 4.83
N PHE A 145 6.78 13.33 3.75
CA PHE A 145 5.52 12.84 3.17
C PHE A 145 5.64 11.42 2.61
N LEU A 146 6.78 11.09 1.97
CA LEU A 146 7.11 9.71 1.57
C LEU A 146 7.00 8.74 2.75
N GLN A 147 7.56 9.12 3.91
CA GLN A 147 7.51 8.30 5.12
C GLN A 147 6.10 8.20 5.73
N ILE A 148 5.25 9.23 5.55
CA ILE A 148 3.84 9.18 5.95
C ILE A 148 3.04 8.22 5.05
N GLN A 149 3.23 8.28 3.74
CA GLN A 149 2.52 7.41 2.79
C GLN A 149 3.00 5.96 2.88
N GLY A 150 4.27 5.74 3.25
CA GLY A 150 4.85 4.41 3.50
C GLY A 150 5.52 3.76 2.28
N SER A 151 5.31 4.30 1.08
CA SER A 151 6.01 3.94 -0.16
C SER A 151 6.11 5.14 -1.09
N GLY A 152 6.94 5.05 -2.14
CA GLY A 152 7.06 6.08 -3.16
C GLY A 152 8.03 5.68 -4.27
N ARG A 153 8.21 6.57 -5.25
CA ARG A 153 9.15 6.40 -6.35
C ARG A 153 10.15 7.55 -6.40
N ILE A 154 11.40 7.25 -6.66
CA ILE A 154 12.45 8.25 -6.84
C ILE A 154 12.81 8.32 -8.31
N ARG A 155 12.58 9.48 -8.94
CA ARG A 155 13.00 9.77 -10.31
C ARG A 155 14.47 10.15 -10.33
N LEU A 156 15.27 9.34 -11.02
CA LEU A 156 16.71 9.55 -11.16
C LEU A 156 17.02 10.49 -12.34
N PRO A 157 18.22 11.11 -12.40
CA PRO A 157 18.56 12.08 -13.44
C PRO A 157 18.60 11.50 -14.87
N ASP A 158 18.76 10.17 -14.99
CA ASP A 158 18.71 9.45 -16.26
C ASP A 158 17.28 9.14 -16.74
N GLY A 159 16.27 9.53 -15.96
CA GLY A 159 14.85 9.29 -16.23
C GLY A 159 14.35 7.92 -15.79
N SER A 160 15.20 7.09 -15.18
CA SER A 160 14.78 5.84 -14.53
C SER A 160 14.15 6.10 -13.17
N TYR A 161 13.52 5.06 -12.61
CA TYR A 161 12.83 5.13 -11.32
C TYR A 161 13.34 4.06 -10.37
N LEU A 162 13.59 4.46 -9.12
CA LEU A 162 13.70 3.56 -7.99
C LEU A 162 12.32 3.44 -7.31
N ARG A 163 11.92 2.23 -6.94
CA ARG A 163 10.69 1.95 -6.19
C ARG A 163 10.99 0.98 -5.04
#